data_AF-A0A956NYW5-F1
#
_entry.id   AF-A0A956NYW5-F1
#
_cell.length_a   1.000
_cell.length_b   1.000
_cell.length_c   1.000
_cell.angle_alpha   90.00
_cell.angle_beta   90.00
_cell.angle_gamma   90.00
#
_symmetry.space_group_name_H-M   'P 1'
#
loop_
_entity.id
_entity.type
_entity.pdbx_description
1 polymer ?
#
loop_
_entity_poly.entity_id
_entity_poly.type
_entity_poly.pdbx_seq_one_letter_code
_entity_poly.pdbx_strand_id
1 'polypeptide(L)'
;ARDLTDLGAAWVMAAPDPVGCWGARELMTHEFGLPITVLTGPATDNAVGRDYITATLGLPAHNARRDAAGLLARVMEGLADWHAARGTAA
;
A
#
# COMPACT_ATOMS: atom_id res chain seq x y z
N ALA A 1 21.28 12.54 5.64
CA ALA A 1 21.60 11.25 4.97
C ALA A 1 20.30 10.75 4.35
N ARG A 2 20.30 10.25 3.10
CA ARG A 2 19.12 9.55 2.56
C ARG A 2 18.96 8.25 3.31
N ASP A 3 17.83 8.04 3.97
CA ASP A 3 17.49 6.77 4.60
C ASP A 3 16.69 5.89 3.63
N LEU A 4 16.47 4.61 3.97
CA LEU A 4 15.68 3.64 3.21
C LEU A 4 14.28 4.17 2.89
N THR A 5 13.70 4.94 3.81
CA THR A 5 12.39 5.58 3.64
C THR A 5 12.35 6.57 2.48
N ASP A 6 13.41 7.34 2.25
CA ASP A 6 13.52 8.27 1.11
C ASP A 6 13.73 7.55 -0.22
N LEU A 7 14.22 6.29 -0.18
CA LEU A 7 14.51 5.47 -1.36
C LEU A 7 13.34 4.57 -1.78
N GLY A 8 12.34 4.38 -0.91
CA GLY A 8 11.18 3.54 -1.18
C GLY A 8 10.27 4.13 -2.28
N ALA A 9 9.92 3.32 -3.27
CA ALA A 9 9.00 3.70 -4.35
C ALA A 9 7.55 3.27 -4.07
N ALA A 10 7.34 2.18 -3.32
CA ALA A 10 6.03 1.66 -2.99
C ALA A 10 6.05 0.98 -1.62
N TRP A 11 4.95 1.11 -0.89
CA TRP A 11 4.77 0.55 0.45
C TRP A 11 3.58 -0.41 0.43
N VAL A 12 3.88 -1.70 0.47
CA VAL A 12 2.89 -2.79 0.36
C VAL A 12 2.71 -3.43 1.73
N MET A 13 1.52 -3.33 2.30
CA MET A 13 1.26 -3.83 3.65
C MET A 13 0.48 -5.15 3.58
N ALA A 14 1.09 -6.24 4.06
CA ALA A 14 0.42 -7.52 4.20
C ALA A 14 -0.23 -7.61 5.59
N ALA A 15 -1.56 -7.68 5.63
CA ALA A 15 -2.33 -7.71 6.87
C ALA A 15 -3.18 -8.99 6.99
N PRO A 16 -3.22 -9.63 8.17
CA PRO A 16 -4.04 -10.83 8.40
C PRO A 16 -5.53 -10.51 8.51
N ASP A 17 -5.90 -9.33 8.99
CA ASP A 17 -7.29 -8.96 9.29
C ASP A 17 -7.51 -7.43 9.21
N PRO A 18 -8.77 -6.94 9.28
CA PRO A 18 -9.08 -5.52 9.23
C PRO A 18 -8.42 -4.65 10.31
N VAL A 19 -8.21 -5.19 11.53
CA VAL A 19 -7.52 -4.46 12.61
C VAL A 19 -6.04 -4.29 12.25
N GLY A 20 -5.41 -5.31 11.68
CA GLY A 20 -4.07 -5.20 11.11
C GLY A 20 -3.97 -4.14 10.00
N CYS A 21 -4.99 -4.03 9.13
CA CYS A 21 -5.04 -2.98 8.12
C CYS A 21 -5.13 -1.58 8.72
N TRP A 22 -5.97 -1.41 9.75
CA TRP A 22 -6.11 -0.14 10.46
C TRP A 22 -4.81 0.25 11.18
N GLY A 23 -4.19 -0.70 11.89
CA GLY A 23 -2.92 -0.46 12.58
C GLY A 23 -1.79 -0.09 11.61
N ALA A 24 -1.73 -0.74 10.44
CA ALA A 24 -0.78 -0.36 9.40
C ALA A 24 -1.02 1.09 8.93
N ARG A 25 -2.28 1.50 8.69
CA ARG A 25 -2.61 2.88 8.32
C ARG A 25 -2.18 3.87 9.39
N GLU A 26 -2.46 3.57 10.66
CA GLU A 26 -2.16 4.44 11.78
C GLU A 26 -0.65 4.67 11.92
N LEU A 27 0.13 3.59 11.97
CA LEU A 27 1.59 3.66 12.11
C LEU A 27 2.24 4.33 10.90
N MET A 28 1.86 3.94 9.69
CA MET A 28 2.44 4.51 8.46
C MET A 28 2.15 6.01 8.37
N THR A 29 0.92 6.44 8.67
CA THR A 29 0.52 7.84 8.55
C THR A 29 1.08 8.70 9.68
N HIS A 30 0.94 8.26 10.94
CA HIS A 30 1.17 9.11 12.10
C HIS A 30 2.54 8.94 12.74
N GLU A 31 3.15 7.75 12.64
CA GLU A 31 4.48 7.49 13.22
C GLU A 31 5.58 7.61 12.18
N PHE A 32 5.41 6.98 11.01
CA PHE A 32 6.44 6.97 9.98
C PHE A 32 6.32 8.10 8.95
N GLY A 33 5.14 8.72 8.82
CA GLY A 33 4.88 9.73 7.79
C GLY A 33 5.01 9.19 6.36
N LEU A 34 4.74 7.90 6.16
CA LEU A 34 4.88 7.20 4.89
C LEU A 34 3.50 6.88 4.28
N PRO A 35 3.34 6.98 2.95
CA PRO A 35 2.11 6.57 2.29
C PRO A 35 2.00 5.05 2.24
N ILE A 36 0.77 4.53 2.16
CA ILE A 36 0.52 3.14 1.81
C ILE A 36 0.07 3.06 0.36
N THR A 37 0.76 2.25 -0.45
CA THR A 37 0.41 2.04 -1.85
C THR A 37 -0.75 1.07 -2.01
N VAL A 38 -0.74 -0.04 -1.26
CA VAL A 38 -1.76 -1.09 -1.37
C VAL A 38 -1.69 -2.04 -0.17
N LEU A 39 -2.86 -2.53 0.27
CA LEU A 39 -3.02 -3.59 1.25
C LEU A 39 -3.16 -4.95 0.55
N THR A 40 -2.53 -5.97 1.13
CA THR A 40 -2.61 -7.36 0.69
C THR A 40 -2.73 -8.32 1.88
N GLY A 41 -2.80 -9.62 1.61
CA GLY A 41 -2.90 -10.68 2.63
C GLY A 41 -4.34 -11.12 2.92
N PRO A 42 -4.55 -11.98 3.93
CA PRO A 42 -5.86 -12.58 4.22
C PRO A 42 -6.99 -11.56 4.45
N ALA A 43 -6.68 -10.35 4.91
CA ALA A 43 -7.65 -9.25 5.02
C ALA A 43 -8.31 -8.87 3.67
N THR A 44 -7.70 -9.24 2.55
CA THR A 44 -8.19 -8.95 1.19
C THR A 44 -8.82 -10.16 0.49
N ASP A 45 -8.95 -11.30 1.18
CA ASP A 45 -9.45 -12.54 0.58
C ASP A 45 -10.93 -12.49 0.20
N ASN A 46 -11.74 -11.69 0.88
CA ASN A 46 -13.19 -11.63 0.70
C ASN A 46 -13.70 -10.19 0.51
N ALA A 47 -14.98 -10.06 0.14
CA ALA A 47 -15.61 -8.77 -0.09
C ALA A 47 -15.62 -7.89 1.16
N VAL A 48 -16.03 -8.42 2.32
CA VAL A 48 -16.12 -7.67 3.58
C VAL A 48 -14.80 -6.98 3.94
N GLY A 49 -13.69 -7.73 3.87
CA GLY A 49 -12.36 -7.19 4.16
C GLY A 49 -11.92 -6.14 3.14
N ARG A 50 -12.13 -6.40 1.84
CA ARG A 50 -11.84 -5.41 0.79
C ARG A 50 -12.67 -4.15 0.95
N ASP A 51 -13.97 -4.28 1.21
CA ASP A 51 -14.90 -3.15 1.38
C ASP A 51 -14.51 -2.30 2.58
N TYR A 52 -14.10 -2.91 3.70
CA TYR A 52 -13.54 -2.16 4.82
C TYR A 52 -12.30 -1.36 4.41
N ILE A 53 -11.35 -1.99 3.72
CA ILE A 53 -10.11 -1.32 3.31
C ILE A 53 -10.41 -0.19 2.31
N THR A 54 -11.22 -0.43 1.29
CA THR A 54 -11.48 0.56 0.23
C THR A 54 -12.43 1.66 0.68
N ALA A 55 -13.51 1.32 1.40
CA ALA A 55 -14.54 2.30 1.77
C ALA A 55 -14.25 2.99 3.12
N THR A 56 -13.66 2.29 4.10
CA THR A 56 -13.35 2.87 5.42
C THR A 56 -11.92 3.39 5.50
N LEU A 57 -10.94 2.63 4.97
CA LEU A 57 -9.54 3.07 5.00
C LEU A 57 -9.16 3.95 3.81
N GLY A 58 -9.91 3.90 2.71
CA GLY A 58 -9.62 4.65 1.49
C GLY A 58 -8.37 4.15 0.75
N LEU A 59 -7.97 2.89 0.99
CA LEU A 59 -6.74 2.31 0.44
C LEU A 59 -7.06 1.23 -0.62
N PRO A 60 -6.19 1.03 -1.63
CA PRO A 60 -6.31 -0.10 -2.55
C PRO A 60 -6.14 -1.44 -1.83
N ALA A 61 -6.91 -2.45 -2.22
CA ALA A 61 -6.93 -3.78 -1.60
C ALA A 61 -6.87 -4.89 -2.66
N HIS A 62 -5.72 -5.55 -2.76
CA HIS A 62 -5.49 -6.63 -3.73
C HIS A 62 -4.76 -7.80 -3.08
N ASN A 63 -5.40 -8.98 -3.10
CA ASN A 63 -4.78 -10.19 -2.55
C ASN A 63 -3.73 -10.75 -3.52
N ALA A 64 -2.50 -10.94 -3.08
CA ALA A 64 -1.42 -11.43 -3.94
C ALA A 64 -1.70 -12.79 -4.61
N ARG A 65 -2.52 -13.65 -4.00
CA ARG A 65 -2.85 -14.99 -4.52
C ARG A 65 -4.11 -15.01 -5.39
N ARG A 66 -5.06 -14.10 -5.15
CA ARG A 66 -6.35 -14.05 -5.88
C ARG A 66 -6.41 -12.98 -6.96
N ASP A 67 -5.66 -11.90 -6.78
CA ASP A 67 -5.63 -10.73 -7.67
C ASP A 67 -4.21 -10.16 -7.76
N ALA A 68 -3.29 -11.00 -8.24
CA ALA A 68 -1.90 -10.61 -8.45
C ALA A 68 -1.75 -9.46 -9.47
N ALA A 69 -2.63 -9.44 -10.49
CA ALA A 69 -2.60 -8.42 -11.54
C ALA A 69 -2.99 -7.04 -10.97
N GLY A 70 -4.05 -6.95 -10.17
CA GLY A 70 -4.44 -5.71 -9.51
C GLY A 70 -3.38 -5.23 -8.52
N LEU A 71 -2.76 -6.14 -7.75
CA LEU A 71 -1.66 -5.80 -6.87
C LEU A 71 -0.47 -5.22 -7.65
N LEU A 72 -0.05 -5.91 -8.72
CA LEU A 72 1.06 -5.47 -9.57
C LEU A 72 0.78 -4.10 -10.18
N ALA A 73 -0.43 -3.86 -10.68
CA ALA A 73 -0.81 -2.58 -11.27
C ALA A 73 -0.58 -1.41 -10.30
N ARG A 74 -0.99 -1.55 -9.03
CA ARG A 74 -0.79 -0.51 -8.00
C ARG A 74 0.68 -0.30 -7.63
N VAL A 75 1.47 -1.36 -7.57
CA VAL A 75 2.91 -1.23 -7.30
C VAL A 75 3.62 -0.55 -8.47
N MET A 76 3.27 -0.89 -9.71
CA MET A 76 3.85 -0.27 -10.91
C MET A 76 3.46 1.20 -11.05
N GLU A 77 2.24 1.58 -10.67
CA GLU A 77 1.79 2.98 -10.58
C GLU A 77 2.68 3.77 -9.59
N GLY A 78 2.84 3.27 -8.37
CA GLY A 78 3.72 3.91 -7.37
C GLY A 78 5.19 4.01 -7.82
N LEU A 79 5.71 2.99 -8.51
CA LEU A 79 7.05 3.03 -9.08
C LEU A 79 7.20 4.07 -10.20
N ALA A 80 6.20 4.20 -11.06
CA ALA A 80 6.18 5.20 -12.11
C ALA A 80 6.15 6.63 -11.53
N ASP A 81 5.30 6.87 -10.52
CA ASP A 81 5.21 8.15 -9.82
C ASP A 81 6.54 8.52 -9.15
N TRP A 82 7.17 7.54 -8.50
CA TRP A 82 8.48 7.72 -7.87
C TRP A 82 9.58 8.05 -8.89
N HIS A 83 9.59 7.39 -10.05
CA HIS A 83 10.51 7.73 -11.14
C HIS A 83 10.25 9.14 -11.67
N ALA A 84 8.99 9.55 -11.86
CA ALA A 84 8.64 10.89 -12.34
C ALA A 84 9.08 11.99 -11.36
N ALA A 85 8.89 11.78 -10.07
CA ALA A 85 9.31 12.71 -9.01
C ALA A 85 10.84 12.85 -8.91
N ARG A 86 11.60 11.83 -9.30
CA ARG A 86 13.07 11.84 -9.27
C ARG A 86 13.71 12.22 -10.60
N GLY A 87 13.08 11.91 -11.72
CA GLY A 87 13.54 12.27 -13.07
C GLY A 87 13.40 13.75 -13.39
N THR A 88 12.49 14.45 -12.69
CA THR A 88 12.38 15.92 -12.74
C THR A 88 13.44 16.64 -11.88
N ALA A 89 14.24 15.91 -11.09
CA ALA A 89 15.31 16.46 -10.26
C ALA A 89 16.69 16.49 -10.94
N ALA A 90 16.74 16.37 -12.28
CA ALA A 90 17.96 16.46 -13.10
C ALA A 90 18.04 17.79 -13.86
#